data_AF-A0A1H1N2X9-F1
#
_entry.id   AF-A0A1H1N2X9-F1
#
_cell.length_a   1.000
_cell.length_b   1.000
_cell.length_c   1.000
_cell.angle_alpha   90.00
_cell.angle_beta   90.00
_cell.angle_gamma   90.00
#
_symmetry.space_group_name_H-M   'P 1'
#
loop_
_entity.id
_entity.type
_entity.pdbx_description
1 polymer ?
#
loop_
_entity_poly.entity_id
_entity_poly.type
_entity_poly.pdbx_seq_one_letter_code
_entity_poly.pdbx_strand_id
1 'polypeptide(L)'
;MTKILFFFAAIFTLALFASCGSNKDLQERAPAQFSDVYYTYNSDGIELNIPVVSIQDQLISLDAVYFHGMKSALKKSEEQANLYVANFRMGMGDTVMHEDPEEEYGNTPPQLPEESPFSIEKDEAIIVFTQDDKIKYYKLTGIVEKD
;
A
#
# COMPACT_ATOMS: atom_id res chain seq x y z
N MET A 1 -20.22 -31.98 -43.88
CA MET A 1 -20.10 -32.23 -42.43
C MET A 1 -18.78 -31.72 -41.86
N THR A 2 -17.65 -31.93 -42.54
CA THR A 2 -16.31 -31.44 -42.14
C THR A 2 -16.20 -29.92 -41.99
N LYS A 3 -16.82 -29.10 -42.86
CA LYS A 3 -16.79 -27.63 -42.76
C LYS A 3 -17.49 -27.07 -41.51
N ILE A 4 -18.51 -27.76 -41.00
CA ILE A 4 -19.22 -27.38 -39.77
C ILE A 4 -18.37 -27.70 -38.54
N LEU A 5 -17.63 -28.81 -38.58
CA LEU A 5 -16.67 -29.18 -37.54
C LEU A 5 -15.54 -28.14 -37.38
N PHE A 6 -15.05 -27.59 -38.50
CA PHE A 6 -14.05 -26.51 -38.50
C PHE A 6 -14.58 -25.19 -37.92
N PHE A 7 -15.86 -24.86 -38.15
CA PHE A 7 -16.48 -23.68 -37.57
C PHE A 7 -16.65 -23.79 -36.04
N PHE A 8 -17.00 -24.96 -35.53
CA PHE A 8 -17.09 -25.20 -34.08
C PHE A 8 -15.70 -25.19 -33.41
N ALA A 9 -14.68 -25.73 -34.08
CA ALA A 9 -13.30 -25.69 -33.58
C ALA A 9 -12.74 -24.25 -33.50
N ALA A 10 -13.10 -23.38 -34.45
CA ALA A 10 -12.69 -21.97 -34.46
C ALA A 10 -13.40 -21.10 -33.40
N ILE A 11 -14.62 -21.47 -32.99
CA ILE A 11 -15.36 -20.80 -31.90
C ILE A 11 -14.80 -21.20 -30.54
N PHE A 12 -14.34 -22.45 -30.38
CA PHE A 12 -13.79 -22.95 -29.12
C PHE A 12 -12.43 -22.33 -28.77
N THR A 13 -11.63 -21.93 -29.76
CA THR A 13 -10.33 -21.27 -29.53
C THR A 13 -10.46 -19.79 -29.14
N LEU A 14 -11.56 -19.12 -29.49
CA LEU A 14 -11.78 -17.70 -29.16
C LEU A 14 -12.23 -17.47 -27.71
N ALA A 15 -12.83 -18.48 -27.07
CA ALA A 15 -13.30 -18.39 -25.68
C ALA A 15 -12.17 -18.46 -24.63
N LEU A 16 -10.97 -18.88 -25.01
CA LEU A 16 -9.84 -19.06 -24.09
C LEU A 16 -9.15 -17.74 -23.69
N PHE A 17 -9.44 -16.63 -24.36
CA PHE A 17 -8.87 -15.30 -24.03
C PHE A 17 -9.77 -14.44 -23.12
N ALA A 18 -10.94 -14.96 -22.68
CA ALA A 18 -11.94 -14.16 -21.96
C ALA A 18 -11.70 -13.99 -20.44
N SER A 19 -10.55 -14.41 -19.90
CA SER A 19 -10.28 -14.30 -18.47
C SER A 19 -8.83 -13.89 -18.18
N CYS A 20 -8.50 -12.62 -18.41
CA CYS A 20 -7.38 -11.99 -17.74
C CYS A 20 -7.68 -10.50 -17.52
N GLY A 21 -8.69 -10.22 -16.72
CA GLY A 21 -8.93 -8.90 -16.12
C GLY A 21 -8.83 -9.05 -14.62
N SER A 22 -7.63 -8.94 -14.05
CA SER A 22 -7.50 -8.80 -12.60
C SER A 22 -7.93 -7.38 -12.22
N ASN A 23 -9.23 -7.14 -12.10
CA ASN A 23 -9.70 -5.89 -11.51
C ASN A 23 -9.24 -5.86 -10.06
N LYS A 24 -8.54 -4.78 -9.69
CA LYS A 24 -8.16 -4.52 -8.31
C LYS A 24 -9.42 -4.02 -7.62
N ASP A 25 -10.02 -4.85 -6.77
CA ASP A 25 -11.25 -4.49 -6.07
C ASP A 25 -10.97 -4.03 -4.64
N LEU A 26 -11.58 -2.91 -4.25
CA LEU A 26 -11.55 -2.43 -2.88
C LEU A 26 -12.43 -3.34 -2.01
N GLN A 27 -11.89 -3.82 -0.90
CA GLN A 27 -12.62 -4.67 0.03
C GLN A 27 -13.54 -3.82 0.91
N GLU A 28 -14.79 -4.24 1.07
CA GLU A 28 -15.74 -3.57 1.97
C GLU A 28 -15.45 -3.88 3.45
N ARG A 29 -14.91 -5.06 3.74
CA ARG A 29 -14.61 -5.50 5.11
C ARG A 29 -13.16 -5.22 5.47
N ALA A 30 -12.95 -4.65 6.65
CA ALA A 30 -11.63 -4.40 7.19
C ALA A 30 -10.88 -5.73 7.42
N PRO A 31 -9.58 -5.81 7.06
CA PRO A 31 -8.76 -7.00 7.30
C PRO A 31 -8.36 -7.17 8.78
N ALA A 32 -8.48 -6.10 9.56
CA ALA A 32 -8.19 -6.09 10.98
C ALA A 32 -9.12 -5.11 11.69
N GLN A 33 -9.20 -5.22 13.01
CA GLN A 33 -9.83 -4.19 13.83
C GLN A 33 -8.79 -3.10 14.12
N PHE A 34 -9.01 -1.92 13.58
CA PHE A 34 -8.16 -0.75 13.82
C PHE A 34 -8.74 0.11 14.95
N SER A 35 -7.87 0.79 15.69
CA SER A 35 -8.26 1.94 16.52
C SER A 35 -8.12 3.23 15.71
N ASP A 36 -8.13 4.38 16.38
CA ASP A 36 -7.99 5.68 15.72
C ASP A 36 -6.62 5.77 15.04
N VAL A 37 -6.65 5.81 13.71
CA VAL A 37 -5.46 5.95 12.87
C VAL A 37 -5.08 7.44 12.83
N TYR A 38 -3.80 7.71 12.97
CA TYR A 38 -3.30 9.08 12.99
C TYR A 38 -1.95 9.19 12.30
N TYR A 39 -1.58 10.39 11.89
CA TYR A 39 -0.24 10.67 11.40
C TYR A 39 0.40 11.82 12.17
N THR A 40 1.73 11.82 12.22
CA THR A 40 2.56 12.86 12.83
C THR A 40 3.59 13.33 11.81
N TYR A 41 4.04 14.58 11.94
CA TYR A 41 5.19 15.08 11.20
C TYR A 41 6.47 14.84 11.98
N ASN A 42 7.51 14.37 11.30
CA ASN A 42 8.87 14.28 11.82
C ASN A 42 9.83 15.05 10.91
N SER A 43 11.13 15.06 11.24
CA SER A 43 12.17 15.75 10.46
C SER A 43 12.29 15.24 9.02
N ASP A 44 11.90 13.99 8.77
CA ASP A 44 12.08 13.32 7.48
C ASP A 44 10.79 13.27 6.62
N GLY A 45 9.64 13.62 7.20
CA GLY A 45 8.35 13.65 6.51
C GLY A 45 7.17 13.28 7.41
N ILE A 46 6.33 12.35 6.95
CA ILE A 46 5.14 11.90 7.68
C ILE A 46 5.34 10.48 8.17
N GLU A 47 4.97 10.25 9.43
CA GLU A 47 4.80 8.92 10.00
C GLU A 47 3.31 8.63 10.20
N LEU A 48 2.79 7.63 9.48
CA LEU A 48 1.43 7.13 9.65
C LEU A 48 1.43 6.00 10.66
N ASN A 49 0.63 6.16 11.71
CA ASN A 49 0.49 5.26 12.83
C ASN A 49 -0.88 4.57 12.78
N ILE A 50 -0.87 3.24 12.65
CA ILE A 50 -2.06 2.40 12.52
C ILE A 50 -2.11 1.43 13.71
N PRO A 51 -2.76 1.81 14.83
CA PRO A 51 -2.96 0.90 15.94
C PRO A 51 -3.96 -0.20 15.57
N VAL A 52 -3.57 -1.45 15.77
CA VAL A 52 -4.35 -2.65 15.48
C VAL A 52 -4.81 -3.27 16.79
N VAL A 53 -6.12 -3.35 16.99
CA VAL A 53 -6.73 -3.99 18.16
C VAL A 53 -6.72 -5.52 18.03
N SER A 54 -7.00 -6.02 16.82
CA SER A 54 -7.03 -7.46 16.55
C SER A 54 -6.80 -7.75 15.07
N ILE A 55 -5.97 -8.74 14.78
CA ILE A 55 -5.67 -9.24 13.43
C ILE A 55 -5.40 -10.74 13.49
N GLN A 56 -5.75 -11.46 12.42
CA GLN A 56 -5.42 -12.86 12.24
C GLN A 56 -4.06 -12.98 11.52
N ASP A 57 -2.96 -12.75 12.24
CA ASP A 57 -1.59 -12.69 11.68
C ASP A 57 -1.16 -13.93 10.87
N GLN A 58 -1.81 -15.09 11.06
CA GLN A 58 -1.55 -16.31 10.27
C GLN A 58 -2.18 -16.29 8.88
N LEU A 59 -3.21 -15.46 8.67
CA LEU A 59 -4.00 -15.40 7.43
C LEU A 59 -3.86 -14.06 6.72
N ILE A 60 -3.47 -13.01 7.44
CA ILE A 60 -3.48 -11.63 6.97
C ILE A 60 -2.11 -11.01 7.25
N SER A 61 -1.49 -10.49 6.19
CA SER A 61 -0.28 -9.67 6.25
C SER A 61 -0.63 -8.26 5.79
N LEU A 62 -0.31 -7.24 6.61
CA LEU A 62 -0.40 -5.84 6.21
C LEU A 62 0.92 -5.45 5.54
N ASP A 63 0.90 -5.22 4.23
CA ASP A 63 2.13 -5.17 3.43
C ASP A 63 2.58 -3.73 3.17
N ALA A 64 1.66 -2.87 2.73
CA ALA A 64 1.95 -1.50 2.37
C ALA A 64 0.74 -0.60 2.54
N VAL A 65 0.94 0.70 2.43
CA VAL A 65 -0.12 1.69 2.47
C VAL A 65 0.16 2.83 1.49
N TYR A 66 -0.87 3.24 0.77
CA TYR A 66 -0.88 4.47 0.00
C TYR A 66 -1.48 5.60 0.83
N PHE A 67 -0.75 6.70 0.97
CA PHE A 67 -1.17 7.89 1.71
C PHE A 67 -0.54 9.13 1.07
N HIS A 68 -1.31 10.21 0.92
CA HIS A 68 -0.81 11.49 0.36
C HIS A 68 -0.04 11.36 -0.98
N GLY A 69 -0.48 10.45 -1.87
CA GLY A 69 0.18 10.24 -3.18
C GLY A 69 1.54 9.53 -3.14
N MET A 70 1.87 8.93 -1.99
CA MET A 70 3.05 8.09 -1.81
C MET A 70 2.63 6.71 -1.34
N LYS A 71 3.54 5.75 -1.46
CA LYS A 71 3.37 4.40 -0.95
C LYS A 71 4.50 4.05 -0.01
N SER A 72 4.21 3.49 1.15
CA SER A 72 5.24 2.99 2.05
C SER A 72 4.90 1.60 2.56
N ALA A 73 5.93 0.81 2.88
CA ALA A 73 5.75 -0.50 3.48
C ALA A 73 5.25 -0.34 4.91
N LEU A 74 4.27 -1.17 5.31
CA LEU A 74 3.83 -1.23 6.69
C LEU A 74 4.77 -2.11 7.48
N LYS A 75 5.28 -1.58 8.60
CA LYS A 75 6.15 -2.32 9.51
C LYS A 75 5.52 -2.36 10.89
N LYS A 76 5.61 -3.51 11.55
CA LYS A 76 5.21 -3.62 12.95
C LYS A 76 6.23 -2.85 13.81
N SER A 77 5.74 -2.02 14.72
CA SER A 77 6.61 -1.29 15.65
C SER A 77 7.36 -2.25 16.57
N GLU A 78 8.64 -1.98 16.79
CA GLU A 78 9.46 -2.75 17.74
C GLU A 78 9.12 -2.39 19.19
N GLU A 79 8.65 -1.16 19.43
CA GLU A 79 8.30 -0.66 20.76
C GLU A 79 6.87 -1.03 21.17
N GLN A 80 5.95 -1.05 20.20
CA GLN A 80 4.52 -1.29 20.42
C GLN A 80 4.03 -2.44 19.55
N ALA A 81 3.84 -3.62 20.17
CA ALA A 81 3.48 -4.85 19.48
C ALA A 81 2.15 -4.80 18.70
N ASN A 82 1.28 -3.83 18.98
CA ASN A 82 -0.02 -3.66 18.34
C ASN A 82 -0.06 -2.44 17.40
N LEU A 83 1.09 -1.86 17.04
CA LEU A 83 1.18 -0.71 16.16
C LEU A 83 1.86 -1.09 14.85
N TYR A 84 1.27 -0.66 13.73
CA TYR A 84 1.92 -0.65 12.44
C TYR A 84 2.25 0.78 12.05
N VAL A 85 3.44 0.96 11.47
CA VAL A 85 4.01 2.25 11.12
C VAL A 85 4.37 2.24 9.64
N ALA A 86 4.07 3.35 8.96
CA ALA A 86 4.52 3.63 7.61
C ALA A 86 5.17 5.01 7.56
N ASN A 87 6.39 5.08 7.04
CA ASN A 87 7.17 6.31 6.95
C ASN A 87 7.19 6.81 5.51
N PHE A 88 6.84 8.08 5.31
CA PHE A 88 6.76 8.75 4.02
C PHE A 88 7.76 9.90 3.98
N ARG A 89 8.80 9.76 3.14
CA ARG A 89 9.88 10.75 3.04
C ARG A 89 9.52 11.82 2.01
N MET A 90 9.17 13.02 2.45
CA MET A 90 8.74 14.12 1.56
C MET A 90 9.85 15.11 1.22
N GLY A 91 11.01 15.01 1.86
CA GLY A 91 12.15 15.90 1.62
C GLY A 91 13.49 15.18 1.60
N MET A 92 14.50 15.94 1.21
CA MET A 92 15.86 15.78 1.73
C MET A 92 15.73 16.10 3.22
N GLY A 93 15.69 15.10 4.11
CA GLY A 93 15.66 15.30 5.56
C GLY A 93 16.94 16.00 6.04
N ASP A 94 17.51 15.58 7.16
CA ASP A 94 18.86 16.03 7.54
C ASP A 94 19.88 15.55 6.48
N THR A 95 20.16 16.42 5.52
CA THR A 95 21.03 16.17 4.38
C THR A 95 22.36 16.83 4.67
N VAL A 96 23.42 16.04 4.69
CA VAL A 96 24.78 16.55 4.90
C VAL A 96 25.16 17.32 3.64
N MET A 97 25.41 18.62 3.79
CA MET A 97 25.95 19.46 2.72
C MET A 97 27.38 19.80 3.09
N HIS A 98 28.35 19.20 2.41
CA HIS A 98 29.77 19.25 2.77
C HIS A 98 30.63 19.63 1.57
N GLU A 99 31.79 20.26 1.81
CA GLU A 99 32.70 20.66 0.72
C GLU A 99 33.32 19.44 0.02
N ASP A 100 33.56 18.37 0.78
CA ASP A 100 33.97 17.06 0.26
C ASP A 100 32.74 16.24 -0.18
N PRO A 101 32.61 15.91 -1.49
CA PRO A 101 31.51 15.11 -2.00
C PRO A 101 31.43 13.68 -1.42
N GLU A 102 32.54 13.13 -0.90
CA GLU A 102 32.52 11.79 -0.29
C GLU A 102 31.66 11.77 1.00
N GLU A 103 31.62 12.88 1.73
CA GLU A 103 30.83 13.02 2.96
C GLU A 103 29.32 13.13 2.67
N GLU A 104 28.91 13.33 1.41
CA GLU A 104 27.51 13.36 0.99
C GLU A 104 26.99 11.99 0.50
N TYR A 105 27.85 10.96 0.41
CA TYR A 105 27.53 9.65 -0.16
C TYR A 105 26.41 8.88 0.61
N GLY A 106 26.04 9.32 1.80
CA GLY A 106 24.95 8.75 2.61
C GLY A 106 23.59 9.44 2.48
N ASN A 107 23.51 10.57 1.77
CA ASN A 107 22.26 11.33 1.66
C ASN A 107 21.18 10.51 0.93
N THR A 108 20.07 10.27 1.61
CA THR A 108 18.97 9.49 1.06
C THR A 108 17.96 10.41 0.36
N PRO A 109 17.66 10.19 -0.92
CA PRO A 109 16.73 11.04 -1.66
C PRO A 109 15.30 10.95 -1.11
N PRO A 110 14.46 11.96 -1.37
CA PRO A 110 13.02 11.90 -1.06
C PRO A 110 12.36 10.74 -1.80
N GLN A 111 11.23 10.29 -1.27
CA GLN A 111 10.45 9.24 -1.89
C GLN A 111 9.82 9.73 -3.19
N LEU A 112 9.94 8.92 -4.25
CA LEU A 112 9.24 9.19 -5.49
C LEU A 112 7.73 9.00 -5.29
N PRO A 113 6.88 9.89 -5.84
CA PRO A 113 5.44 9.70 -5.85
C PRO A 113 5.06 8.35 -6.48
N GLU A 114 4.11 7.65 -5.88
CA GLU A 114 3.53 6.43 -6.43
C GLU A 114 2.02 6.54 -6.40
N GLU A 115 1.39 6.53 -7.57
CA GLU A 115 -0.05 6.67 -7.67
C GLU A 115 -0.76 5.43 -7.11
N SER A 116 -1.78 5.70 -6.30
CA SER A 116 -2.69 4.67 -5.81
C SER A 116 -3.57 4.15 -6.94
N PRO A 117 -3.91 2.85 -6.95
CA PRO A 117 -4.91 2.30 -7.87
C PRO A 117 -6.34 2.82 -7.63
N PHE A 118 -6.57 3.54 -6.52
CA PHE A 118 -7.86 4.14 -6.14
C PHE A 118 -7.71 5.61 -5.76
N SER A 119 -8.80 6.38 -5.86
CA SER A 119 -8.85 7.76 -5.35
C SER A 119 -8.76 7.78 -3.82
N ILE A 120 -7.93 8.69 -3.30
CA ILE A 120 -7.65 8.88 -1.87
C ILE A 120 -7.84 10.35 -1.55
N GLU A 121 -8.73 10.65 -0.61
CA GLU A 121 -8.88 11.99 -0.03
C GLU A 121 -7.83 12.26 1.06
N LYS A 122 -7.73 13.50 1.55
CA LYS A 122 -6.67 13.91 2.49
C LYS A 122 -6.66 13.10 3.80
N ASP A 123 -7.82 12.71 4.30
CA ASP A 123 -8.00 11.96 5.55
C ASP A 123 -8.16 10.45 5.32
N GLU A 124 -7.81 9.97 4.11
CA GLU A 124 -7.94 8.58 3.71
C GLU A 124 -6.58 7.94 3.41
N ALA A 125 -6.52 6.62 3.52
CA ALA A 125 -5.38 5.83 3.08
C ALA A 125 -5.85 4.50 2.48
N ILE A 126 -5.07 3.89 1.58
CA ILE A 126 -5.34 2.55 1.06
C ILE A 126 -4.31 1.57 1.60
N ILE A 127 -4.75 0.67 2.48
CA ILE A 127 -3.93 -0.47 2.92
C ILE A 127 -3.89 -1.49 1.80
N VAL A 128 -2.67 -1.94 1.48
CA VAL A 128 -2.39 -3.14 0.71
C VAL A 128 -2.11 -4.27 1.69
N PHE A 129 -2.87 -5.35 1.59
CA PHE A 129 -2.70 -6.50 2.46
C PHE A 129 -2.82 -7.79 1.67
N THR A 130 -2.13 -8.82 2.14
CA THR A 130 -2.21 -10.17 1.58
C THR A 130 -3.08 -11.02 2.49
N GLN A 131 -4.10 -11.64 1.90
CA GLN A 131 -4.93 -12.62 2.58
C GLN A 131 -5.07 -13.86 1.71
N ASP A 132 -4.75 -15.03 2.26
CA ASP A 132 -4.75 -16.31 1.54
C ASP A 132 -3.96 -16.22 0.21
N ASP A 133 -2.75 -15.67 0.28
CA ASP A 133 -1.83 -15.42 -0.86
C ASP A 133 -2.36 -14.49 -1.96
N LYS A 134 -3.42 -13.72 -1.67
CA LYS A 134 -3.99 -12.74 -2.61
C LYS A 134 -3.84 -11.33 -2.07
N ILE A 135 -3.30 -10.46 -2.92
CA ILE A 135 -3.20 -9.02 -2.66
C ILE A 135 -4.60 -8.41 -2.75
N LYS A 136 -4.97 -7.66 -1.72
CA LYS A 136 -6.24 -6.96 -1.56
C LYS A 136 -6.00 -5.54 -1.07
N TYR A 137 -7.02 -4.72 -1.19
CA TYR A 137 -6.95 -3.29 -0.86
C TYR A 137 -8.09 -2.92 0.07
N TYR A 138 -7.82 -2.16 1.12
CA TYR A 138 -8.83 -1.66 2.04
C TYR A 138 -8.63 -0.16 2.28
N LYS A 139 -9.73 0.60 2.29
CA LYS A 139 -9.69 2.04 2.53
C LYS A 139 -9.86 2.34 4.01
N LEU A 140 -8.88 3.03 4.58
CA LEU A 140 -8.98 3.73 5.86
C LEU A 140 -9.51 5.14 5.61
N THR A 141 -10.28 5.65 6.57
CA THR A 141 -10.93 6.96 6.53
C THR A 141 -10.88 7.60 7.92
N GLY A 142 -10.99 8.92 8.02
CA GLY A 142 -10.98 9.62 9.30
C GLY A 142 -9.61 9.64 9.97
N ILE A 143 -8.55 9.61 9.16
CA ILE A 143 -7.17 9.72 9.66
C ILE A 143 -6.95 11.16 10.12
N VAL A 144 -6.49 11.31 11.36
CA VAL A 144 -6.25 12.63 11.98
C VAL A 144 -4.77 12.94 12.13
N GLU A 145 -4.43 14.21 11.97
CA GLU A 145 -3.12 14.72 12.34
C GLU A 145 -3.00 14.78 13.87
N LYS A 146 -1.85 14.38 14.41
CA LYS A 146 -1.48 14.60 15.81
C LYS A 146 -0.16 15.37 15.88
N ASP A 147 -0.11 16.29 16.85
CA ASP A 147 1.09 17.03 17.25
C ASP A 147 1.93 16.23 18.27
#